data_AF-A0A261AIH6-F1
#
_entry.id   AF-A0A261AIH6-F1
#
_cell.length_a   1.000
_cell.length_b   1.000
_cell.length_c   1.000
_cell.angle_alpha   90.00
_cell.angle_beta   90.00
_cell.angle_gamma   90.00
#
_symmetry.space_group_name_H-M   'P 1'
#
loop_
_entity.id
_entity.type
_entity.pdbx_description
1 polymer ?
#
loop_
_entity_poly.entity_id
_entity_poly.type
_entity_poly.pdbx_seq_one_letter_code
_entity_poly.pdbx_strand_id
1 'polypeptide(L)'
;MKSLVIAFLLIQSVYGFTRAECVDAVNNGRASYAEKHQWANVNKLLYNIGMEKTLYEHIGVFNGCPRSTVISGKEYQIYTNMNDGEDGELEEYMETDIRNNSYGIPQSTVVACALTTCLDNGKPILSVITDYVKFTVIDGAPGTSCSSGRQANSKGLCYLGSDQKKFVRKGVLQQVGDAMDHTFGWG
;
A
#
# COMPACT_ATOMS: atom_id res chain seq x y z
N MET A 1 14.45 -47.44 -13.86
CA MET A 1 14.04 -46.26 -14.67
C MET A 1 12.54 -46.37 -14.85
N LYS A 2 11.65 -45.46 -14.44
CA LYS A 2 11.72 -44.02 -14.22
C LYS A 2 10.69 -43.69 -13.12
N SER A 3 11.08 -42.94 -12.09
CA SER A 3 10.12 -42.32 -11.18
C SER A 3 9.28 -41.33 -11.97
N LEU A 4 7.97 -41.53 -11.99
CA LEU A 4 7.00 -40.51 -12.41
C LEU A 4 7.00 -39.42 -11.34
N VAL A 5 7.93 -38.47 -11.47
CA VAL A 5 7.83 -37.19 -10.76
C VAL A 5 6.68 -36.46 -11.44
N ILE A 6 5.50 -36.53 -10.82
CA ILE A 6 4.41 -35.62 -11.10
C ILE A 6 4.94 -34.24 -10.70
N ALA A 7 5.49 -33.53 -11.67
CA ALA A 7 5.69 -32.10 -11.59
C ALA A 7 4.29 -31.50 -11.46
N PHE A 8 3.84 -31.35 -10.21
CA PHE A 8 2.69 -30.53 -9.90
C PHE A 8 3.09 -29.11 -10.32
N LEU A 9 2.63 -28.77 -11.51
CA LEU A 9 2.54 -27.42 -12.03
C LEU A 9 2.16 -26.49 -10.88
N LEU A 10 3.13 -25.70 -10.40
CA LEU A 10 2.87 -24.48 -9.64
C LEU A 10 2.23 -23.46 -10.59
N ILE A 11 1.06 -23.81 -11.14
CA ILE A 11 0.11 -22.82 -11.60
C ILE A 11 -0.59 -22.40 -10.31
N GLN A 12 0.09 -21.53 -9.55
CA GLN A 12 -0.60 -20.70 -8.58
C GLN A 12 -1.49 -19.75 -9.39
N SER A 13 -2.69 -20.23 -9.74
CA SER A 13 -3.82 -19.39 -10.08
C SER A 13 -4.29 -18.69 -8.80
N VAL A 14 -3.42 -17.84 -8.23
CA VAL A 14 -3.89 -16.81 -7.31
C VAL A 14 -4.47 -15.76 -8.23
N TYR A 15 -5.78 -15.53 -8.12
CA TYR A 15 -6.39 -14.28 -8.59
C TYR A 15 -5.62 -13.15 -7.90
N GLY A 16 -4.58 -12.68 -8.59
CA GLY A 16 -3.41 -12.09 -7.95
C GLY A 16 -3.65 -10.62 -7.70
N PHE A 17 -3.42 -10.21 -6.45
CA PHE A 17 -3.34 -8.81 -6.04
C PHE A 17 -2.43 -8.03 -7.00
N THR A 18 -3.06 -7.30 -7.91
CA THR A 18 -2.39 -6.58 -8.97
C THR A 18 -1.79 -5.29 -8.43
N ARG A 19 -0.86 -4.71 -9.19
CA ARG A 19 -0.32 -3.36 -8.92
C ARG A 19 -1.42 -2.30 -8.84
N ALA A 20 -2.45 -2.44 -9.67
CA ALA A 20 -3.60 -1.55 -9.68
C ALA A 20 -4.44 -1.70 -8.40
N GLU A 21 -4.72 -2.93 -7.98
CA GLU A 21 -5.44 -3.20 -6.73
C GLU A 21 -4.66 -2.71 -5.51
N CYS A 22 -3.33 -2.90 -5.48
CA CYS A 22 -2.46 -2.33 -4.45
C CYS A 22 -2.59 -0.81 -4.35
N VAL A 23 -2.40 -0.09 -5.46
CA VAL A 23 -2.39 1.38 -5.41
C VAL A 23 -3.78 1.94 -5.09
N ASP A 24 -4.84 1.29 -5.56
CA ASP A 24 -6.22 1.67 -5.25
C ASP A 24 -6.53 1.42 -3.78
N ALA A 25 -6.15 0.27 -3.22
CA ALA A 25 -6.33 -0.06 -1.81
C ALA A 25 -5.68 0.95 -0.88
N VAL A 26 -4.38 1.21 -1.06
CA VAL A 26 -3.64 2.13 -0.20
C VAL A 26 -4.18 3.55 -0.34
N ASN A 27 -4.52 4.00 -1.57
CA ASN A 27 -5.13 5.31 -1.75
C ASN A 27 -6.53 5.41 -1.13
N ASN A 28 -7.34 4.35 -1.18
CA ASN A 28 -8.67 4.35 -0.57
C ASN A 28 -8.58 4.47 0.95
N GLY A 29 -7.71 3.68 1.58
CA GLY A 29 -7.45 3.78 3.02
C GLY A 29 -6.94 5.17 3.39
N ARG A 30 -5.97 5.71 2.64
CA ARG A 30 -5.47 7.08 2.85
C ARG A 30 -6.56 8.15 2.74
N ALA A 31 -7.47 8.02 1.77
CA ALA A 31 -8.56 8.97 1.58
C ALA A 31 -9.57 8.93 2.72
N SER A 32 -10.01 7.72 3.10
CA SER A 32 -10.91 7.49 4.24
C SER A 32 -10.31 8.09 5.52
N TYR A 33 -9.01 7.84 5.71
CA TYR A 33 -8.31 8.29 6.90
C TYR A 33 -8.08 9.82 6.92
N ALA A 34 -7.73 10.41 5.77
CA ALA A 34 -7.66 11.87 5.62
C ALA A 34 -9.01 12.54 5.89
N GLU A 35 -10.12 11.93 5.47
CA GLU A 35 -11.48 12.41 5.75
C GLU A 35 -11.80 12.33 7.25
N LYS A 36 -11.54 11.19 7.90
CA LYS A 36 -11.73 11.00 9.34
C LYS A 36 -10.96 12.03 10.17
N HIS A 37 -9.71 12.32 9.80
CA HIS A 37 -8.83 13.21 10.56
C HIS A 37 -8.77 14.65 10.06
N GLN A 38 -9.50 14.98 8.98
CA GLN A 38 -9.48 16.30 8.35
C GLN A 38 -8.06 16.74 7.96
N TRP A 39 -7.42 15.95 7.11
CA TRP A 39 -6.09 16.28 6.55
C TRP A 39 -6.22 16.80 5.12
N ALA A 40 -5.90 18.07 4.95
CA ALA A 40 -6.22 18.84 3.75
C ALA A 40 -5.29 18.58 2.56
N ASN A 41 -4.14 17.94 2.76
CA ASN A 41 -3.05 17.95 1.79
C ASN A 41 -2.53 16.55 1.37
N VAL A 42 -3.13 15.46 1.84
CA VAL A 42 -2.67 14.08 1.60
C VAL A 42 -2.51 13.77 0.11
N ASN A 43 -1.33 13.31 -0.30
CA ASN A 43 -1.03 13.00 -1.69
C ASN A 43 -1.70 11.69 -2.16
N LYS A 44 -2.10 11.65 -3.42
CA LYS A 44 -2.41 10.41 -4.13
C LYS A 44 -1.09 9.69 -4.48
N LEU A 45 -1.03 8.39 -4.22
CA LEU A 45 0.08 7.52 -4.59
C LEU A 45 -0.01 7.08 -6.04
N LEU A 46 1.15 7.01 -6.68
CA LEU A 46 1.36 6.34 -7.96
C LEU A 46 2.18 5.06 -7.76
N TYR A 47 1.88 4.03 -8.53
CA TYR A 47 2.64 2.78 -8.44
C TYR A 47 4.04 2.96 -9.03
N ASN A 48 5.10 2.56 -8.31
CA ASN A 48 6.48 2.60 -8.77
C ASN A 48 7.08 1.19 -8.81
N ILE A 49 7.08 0.58 -9.98
CA ILE A 49 7.64 -0.76 -10.21
C ILE A 49 9.13 -0.87 -9.83
N GLY A 50 9.88 0.23 -9.89
CA GLY A 50 11.31 0.23 -9.55
C GLY A 50 11.59 -0.09 -8.09
N MET A 51 10.60 0.11 -7.20
CA MET A 51 10.73 -0.16 -5.77
C MET A 51 10.40 -1.61 -5.37
N GLU A 52 9.76 -2.39 -6.25
CA GLU A 52 9.38 -3.78 -5.95
C GLU A 52 10.57 -4.64 -5.58
N LYS A 53 11.68 -4.51 -6.32
CA LYS A 53 12.89 -5.31 -6.08
C LYS A 53 13.42 -5.11 -4.65
N THR A 54 13.56 -3.85 -4.24
CA THR A 54 14.04 -3.51 -2.88
C THR A 54 13.12 -4.05 -1.80
N LEU A 55 11.80 -4.00 -2.03
CA LEU A 55 10.81 -4.55 -1.11
C LEU A 55 10.93 -6.07 -1.00
N TYR A 56 11.00 -6.80 -2.12
CA TYR A 56 11.17 -8.25 -2.12
C TYR A 56 12.48 -8.69 -1.46
N GLU A 57 13.57 -7.95 -1.69
CA GLU A 57 14.86 -8.22 -1.05
C GLU A 57 14.77 -8.10 0.49
N HIS A 58 14.09 -7.07 1.01
CA HIS A 58 13.88 -6.92 2.46
C HIS A 58 13.02 -8.06 3.04
N ILE A 59 11.93 -8.41 2.37
CA ILE A 59 11.04 -9.50 2.83
C ILE A 59 11.77 -10.85 2.81
N GLY A 60 12.63 -11.08 1.81
CA GLY A 60 13.42 -12.29 1.66
C GLY A 60 14.36 -12.56 2.85
N VAL A 61 14.87 -11.51 3.50
CA VAL A 61 15.71 -11.64 4.72
C VAL A 61 14.96 -12.33 5.87
N PHE A 62 13.63 -12.23 5.89
CA PHE A 62 12.77 -12.81 6.93
C PHE A 62 12.09 -14.11 6.49
N ASN A 63 12.60 -14.79 5.45
CA ASN A 63 11.95 -15.97 4.88
C ASN A 63 10.48 -15.72 4.49
N GLY A 64 10.14 -14.48 4.08
CA GLY A 64 8.77 -14.11 3.77
C GLY A 64 7.87 -13.86 4.99
N CYS A 65 8.41 -13.88 6.20
CA CYS A 65 7.68 -13.75 7.48
C CYS A 65 8.16 -12.54 8.33
N PRO A 66 8.27 -11.32 7.78
CA PRO A 66 8.60 -10.17 8.62
C PRO A 66 7.47 -9.94 9.63
N ARG A 67 7.82 -9.47 10.84
CA ARG A 67 6.83 -8.94 11.78
C ARG A 67 6.24 -7.63 11.26
N SER A 68 5.11 -7.20 11.83
CA SER A 68 4.61 -5.85 11.60
C SER A 68 5.61 -4.82 12.12
N THR A 69 6.18 -4.01 11.22
CA THR A 69 7.13 -2.95 11.58
C THR A 69 7.36 -1.95 10.44
N VAL A 70 7.98 -0.81 10.79
CA VAL A 70 8.45 0.20 9.83
C VAL A 70 9.98 0.11 9.71
N ILE A 71 10.47 -0.08 8.50
CA ILE A 71 11.91 -0.07 8.17
C ILE A 71 12.20 1.20 7.38
N SER A 72 12.88 2.15 8.02
CA SER A 72 13.30 3.40 7.37
C SER A 72 14.63 3.23 6.64
N GLY A 73 14.62 3.46 5.32
CA GLY A 73 15.80 3.59 4.49
C GLY A 73 16.22 5.05 4.31
N LYS A 74 17.21 5.29 3.43
CA LYS A 74 17.62 6.65 3.04
C LYS A 74 16.65 7.32 2.06
N GLU A 75 16.04 6.52 1.19
CA GLU A 75 15.19 7.00 0.07
C GLU A 75 13.79 6.38 0.10
N TYR A 76 13.52 5.48 1.05
CA TYR A 76 12.25 4.79 1.18
C TYR A 76 11.85 4.50 2.63
N GLN A 77 10.57 4.19 2.84
CA GLN A 77 10.02 3.55 4.04
C GLN A 77 9.38 2.23 3.63
N ILE A 78 9.59 1.16 4.40
CA ILE A 78 8.91 -0.13 4.20
C ILE A 78 8.02 -0.41 5.41
N TYR A 79 6.80 -0.83 5.14
CA TYR A 79 5.78 -1.26 6.10
C TYR A 79 5.57 -2.74 5.89
N THR A 80 6.02 -3.55 6.84
CA THR A 80 5.96 -5.01 6.72
C THR A 80 4.72 -5.57 7.39
N ASN A 81 4.24 -6.70 6.88
CA ASN A 81 3.08 -7.42 7.42
C ASN A 81 1.88 -6.52 7.73
N MET A 82 1.44 -5.77 6.71
CA MET A 82 0.33 -4.83 6.79
C MET A 82 -1.05 -5.47 6.96
N ASN A 83 -1.09 -6.79 7.17
CA ASN A 83 -2.31 -7.57 7.31
C ASN A 83 -2.28 -8.47 8.54
N ASP A 84 -1.46 -8.12 9.54
CA ASP A 84 -1.35 -8.86 10.80
C ASP A 84 -2.58 -8.68 11.71
N GLY A 85 -3.37 -7.61 11.51
CA GLY A 85 -4.62 -7.30 12.23
C GLY A 85 -4.46 -6.93 13.72
N GLU A 86 -3.34 -7.28 14.36
CA GLU A 86 -3.07 -6.95 15.77
C GLU A 86 -2.18 -5.70 15.94
N ASP A 87 -1.18 -5.49 15.07
CA ASP A 87 -0.15 -4.44 15.21
C ASP A 87 0.25 -3.77 13.87
N GLY A 88 -0.58 -3.88 12.82
CA GLY A 88 -0.10 -3.74 11.44
C GLY A 88 -1.07 -3.27 10.39
N GLU A 89 -2.02 -2.39 10.71
CA GLU A 89 -2.92 -1.83 9.71
C GLU A 89 -2.40 -0.49 9.16
N LEU A 90 -2.82 -0.10 7.94
CA LEU A 90 -2.40 1.18 7.35
C LEU A 90 -2.72 2.38 8.25
N GLU A 91 -3.86 2.37 8.92
CA GLU A 91 -4.28 3.41 9.85
C GLU A 91 -3.22 3.61 10.96
N GLU A 92 -2.83 2.54 11.64
CA GLU A 92 -1.83 2.60 12.71
C GLU A 92 -0.48 3.10 12.21
N TYR A 93 -0.07 2.68 11.01
CA TYR A 93 1.16 3.18 10.39
C TYR A 93 1.07 4.66 10.05
N MET A 94 -0.07 5.11 9.50
CA MET A 94 -0.29 6.52 9.19
C MET A 94 -0.27 7.39 10.45
N GLU A 95 -0.93 6.95 11.52
CA GLU A 95 -0.90 7.62 12.82
C GLU A 95 0.51 7.70 13.39
N THR A 96 1.20 6.56 13.38
CA THR A 96 2.54 6.46 13.92
C THR A 96 3.51 7.34 13.16
N ASP A 97 3.40 7.39 11.83
CA ASP A 97 4.24 8.27 11.02
C ASP A 97 3.98 9.74 11.34
N ILE A 98 2.72 10.15 11.50
CA ILE A 98 2.38 11.55 11.80
C ILE A 98 2.78 11.92 13.22
N ARG A 99 2.43 11.08 14.20
CA ARG A 99 2.75 11.27 15.63
C ARG A 99 4.25 11.40 15.85
N ASN A 100 5.03 10.59 15.14
CA ASN A 100 6.49 10.61 15.24
C ASN A 100 7.13 11.68 14.34
N ASN A 101 6.34 12.45 13.57
CA ASN A 101 6.82 13.37 12.54
C ASN A 101 7.82 12.68 11.58
N SER A 102 7.51 11.43 11.26
CA SER A 102 8.23 10.52 10.38
C SER A 102 7.90 10.81 8.91
N TYR A 103 8.61 10.13 8.03
CA TYR A 103 8.40 10.14 6.58
C TYR A 103 7.46 8.99 6.20
N GLY A 104 6.99 8.95 4.95
CA GLY A 104 6.37 7.74 4.40
C GLY A 104 4.89 7.87 4.14
N ILE A 105 4.07 6.85 4.45
CA ILE A 105 2.75 6.65 3.82
C ILE A 105 1.88 7.91 3.76
N PRO A 106 1.65 8.72 4.81
CA PRO A 106 0.79 9.91 4.71
C PRO A 106 1.31 11.00 3.77
N GLN A 107 2.61 10.97 3.48
CA GLN A 107 3.43 12.05 2.91
C GLN A 107 3.91 11.71 1.50
N SER A 108 4.06 10.41 1.26
CA SER A 108 4.57 9.78 0.05
C SER A 108 3.73 10.07 -1.18
N THR A 109 4.41 10.04 -2.32
CA THR A 109 3.83 10.23 -3.65
C THR A 109 3.86 8.97 -4.49
N VAL A 110 4.66 7.98 -4.10
CA VAL A 110 4.75 6.69 -4.79
C VAL A 110 4.67 5.51 -3.83
N VAL A 111 4.26 4.37 -4.39
CA VAL A 111 4.09 3.13 -3.64
C VAL A 111 4.46 1.92 -4.50
N ALA A 112 4.96 0.86 -3.88
CA ALA A 112 4.88 -0.48 -4.43
C ALA A 112 4.45 -1.45 -3.33
N CYS A 113 3.83 -2.56 -3.74
CA CYS A 113 3.41 -3.62 -2.82
C CYS A 113 4.10 -4.92 -3.18
N ALA A 114 4.27 -5.77 -2.16
CA ALA A 114 4.61 -7.17 -2.31
C ALA A 114 3.58 -7.97 -1.50
N LEU A 115 2.96 -8.94 -2.18
CA LEU A 115 2.17 -9.99 -1.53
C LEU A 115 2.99 -11.27 -1.60
N THR A 116 3.46 -11.74 -0.46
CA THR A 116 4.27 -12.97 -0.33
C THR A 116 3.56 -13.99 0.53
N THR A 117 4.06 -15.23 0.54
CA THR A 117 3.61 -16.27 1.46
C THR A 117 4.70 -16.47 2.52
N CYS A 118 4.33 -16.36 3.80
CA CYS A 118 5.24 -16.66 4.89
C CYS A 118 5.58 -18.16 4.89
N LEU A 119 6.87 -18.49 4.83
CA LEU A 119 7.34 -19.87 4.72
C LEU A 119 7.09 -20.70 5.99
N ASP A 120 6.93 -20.05 7.15
CA ASP A 120 6.73 -20.74 8.43
C ASP A 120 5.28 -21.23 8.63
N ASN A 121 4.30 -20.46 8.18
CA ASN A 121 2.88 -20.71 8.47
C ASN A 121 1.96 -20.70 7.24
N GLY A 122 2.50 -20.41 6.04
CA GLY A 122 1.74 -20.37 4.79
C GLY A 122 0.79 -19.19 4.66
N LYS A 123 0.76 -18.23 5.59
CA LYS A 123 -0.13 -17.06 5.53
C LYS A 123 0.36 -16.05 4.48
N PRO A 124 -0.57 -15.33 3.80
CA PRO A 124 -0.20 -14.21 2.96
C PRO A 124 0.34 -13.06 3.82
N ILE A 125 1.38 -12.40 3.33
CA ILE A 125 1.99 -11.21 3.94
C ILE A 125 1.98 -10.10 2.89
N LEU A 126 1.22 -9.05 3.17
CA LEU A 126 1.23 -7.80 2.42
C LEU A 126 2.27 -6.89 3.04
N SER A 127 3.14 -6.33 2.21
CA SER A 127 4.08 -5.28 2.63
C SER A 127 4.11 -4.20 1.57
N VAL A 128 4.41 -2.98 2.01
CA VAL A 128 4.38 -1.79 1.16
C VAL A 128 5.69 -1.05 1.30
N ILE A 129 6.19 -0.49 0.21
CA ILE A 129 7.32 0.44 0.18
C ILE A 129 6.85 1.78 -0.40
N THR A 130 7.31 2.87 0.19
CA THR A 130 7.03 4.23 -0.29
C THR A 130 8.31 5.07 -0.40
N ASP A 131 8.23 6.21 -1.08
CA ASP A 131 9.30 7.21 -1.12
C ASP A 131 9.47 7.93 0.22
N TYR A 132 10.71 8.31 0.53
CA TYR A 132 11.07 9.06 1.74
C TYR A 132 10.88 10.57 1.54
N VAL A 133 9.63 11.01 1.53
CA VAL A 133 9.28 12.43 1.34
C VAL A 133 8.86 13.04 2.67
N LYS A 134 9.50 14.16 3.04
CA LYS A 134 9.08 14.97 4.19
C LYS A 134 7.89 15.81 3.79
N PHE A 135 6.82 15.70 4.55
CA PHE A 135 5.58 16.41 4.33
C PHE A 135 4.96 16.75 5.67
N THR A 136 4.40 17.95 5.78
CA THR A 136 3.72 18.37 7.00
C THR A 136 2.24 18.30 6.76
N VAL A 137 1.52 17.60 7.64
CA VAL A 137 0.07 17.55 7.62
C VAL A 137 -0.49 18.96 7.83
N ILE A 138 -1.47 19.33 7.03
CA ILE A 138 -2.24 20.57 7.19
C ILE A 138 -3.66 20.18 7.56
N ASP A 139 -4.14 20.68 8.69
CA ASP A 139 -5.51 20.47 9.13
C ASP A 139 -6.49 21.20 8.20
N GLY A 140 -7.58 20.52 7.85
CA GLY A 140 -8.66 21.06 7.02
C GLY A 140 -9.31 19.98 6.15
N ALA A 141 -10.38 20.36 5.45
CA ALA A 141 -11.10 19.42 4.60
C ALA A 141 -10.16 18.83 3.52
N PRO A 142 -10.21 17.51 3.26
CA PRO A 142 -9.36 16.85 2.28
C PRO A 142 -9.29 17.57 0.93
N GLY A 143 -8.08 17.77 0.44
CA GLY A 143 -7.81 18.39 -0.86
C GLY A 143 -7.85 19.91 -0.89
N THR A 144 -8.20 20.59 0.22
CA THR A 144 -8.25 22.06 0.26
C THR A 144 -6.88 22.73 0.33
N SER A 145 -5.84 21.99 0.70
CA SER A 145 -4.46 22.51 0.87
C SER A 145 -3.44 21.74 0.05
N CYS A 146 -3.81 21.30 -1.16
CA CYS A 146 -2.85 20.69 -2.09
C CYS A 146 -1.70 21.66 -2.42
N SER A 147 -0.48 21.14 -2.44
CA SER A 147 0.71 21.93 -2.78
C SER A 147 0.67 22.43 -4.23
N SER A 148 1.46 23.47 -4.51
CA SER A 148 1.48 24.14 -5.82
C SER A 148 1.63 23.15 -6.99
N GLY A 149 0.75 23.26 -7.98
CA GLY A 149 0.70 22.39 -9.16
C GLY A 149 -0.10 21.09 -8.98
N ARG A 150 -0.54 20.75 -7.76
CA ARG A 150 -1.44 19.62 -7.50
C ARG A 150 -2.89 20.07 -7.41
N GLN A 151 -3.78 19.15 -7.75
CA GLN A 151 -5.23 19.31 -7.62
C GLN A 151 -5.78 18.20 -6.73
N ALA A 152 -6.93 18.44 -6.10
CA ALA A 152 -7.65 17.40 -5.37
C ALA A 152 -8.41 16.51 -6.35
N ASN A 153 -8.38 15.19 -6.13
CA ASN A 153 -9.27 14.26 -6.81
C ASN A 153 -10.65 14.22 -6.11
N SER A 154 -11.58 13.41 -6.64
CA SER A 154 -12.93 13.29 -6.07
C SER A 154 -12.98 12.69 -4.65
N LYS A 155 -11.85 12.17 -4.14
CA LYS A 155 -11.70 11.63 -2.78
C LYS A 155 -10.85 12.54 -1.89
N GLY A 156 -10.54 13.76 -2.32
CA GLY A 156 -9.75 14.72 -1.55
C GLY A 156 -8.23 14.47 -1.53
N LEU A 157 -7.70 13.53 -2.32
CA LEU A 157 -6.26 13.31 -2.42
C LEU A 157 -5.60 14.21 -3.47
N CYS A 158 -4.42 14.73 -3.17
CA CYS A 158 -3.66 15.65 -4.00
C CYS A 158 -2.81 14.95 -5.06
N TYR A 159 -3.01 15.27 -6.34
CA TYR A 159 -2.30 14.65 -7.47
C TYR A 159 -1.84 15.68 -8.50
N LEU A 160 -0.78 15.35 -9.25
CA LEU A 160 -0.35 16.14 -10.42
C LEU A 160 -1.23 15.71 -11.61
N GLY A 161 -1.90 16.66 -12.27
CA GLY A 161 -2.99 16.46 -13.25
C GLY A 161 -2.72 15.61 -14.50
N SER A 162 -1.65 14.81 -14.55
CA SER A 162 -1.38 13.81 -15.58
C SER A 162 -1.60 12.39 -15.04
N ASP A 163 -2.80 12.08 -14.58
CA ASP A 163 -3.19 10.68 -14.41
C ASP A 163 -3.27 10.05 -15.82
N GLN A 164 -2.24 9.30 -16.22
CA GLN A 164 -2.28 8.52 -17.46
C GLN A 164 -3.55 7.65 -17.44
N LYS A 165 -4.45 7.93 -18.40
CA LYS A 165 -5.66 7.22 -18.80
C LYS A 165 -6.05 6.03 -17.90
N LYS A 166 -7.05 6.27 -17.05
CA LYS A 166 -8.01 5.31 -16.50
C LYS A 166 -8.12 4.01 -17.34
N PHE A 167 -7.51 2.92 -16.90
CA PHE A 167 -8.01 1.59 -17.25
C PHE A 167 -9.19 1.27 -16.34
N VAL A 168 -10.38 1.75 -16.73
CA VAL A 168 -11.63 1.40 -16.04
C VAL A 168 -12.14 0.09 -16.64
N ARG A 169 -12.02 -1.02 -15.90
CA ARG A 169 -13.00 -2.13 -16.03
C ARG A 169 -14.07 -1.91 -14.95
N LYS A 170 -15.23 -1.45 -15.42
CA LYS A 170 -16.34 -0.89 -14.65
C LYS A 170 -17.16 -1.90 -13.81
N GLY A 171 -16.56 -3.00 -13.35
CA GLY A 171 -17.31 -4.09 -12.71
C GLY A 171 -16.70 -4.72 -11.46
N VAL A 172 -15.44 -4.38 -11.10
CA VAL A 172 -14.67 -5.11 -10.07
C VAL A 172 -14.52 -4.31 -8.76
N LEU A 173 -14.70 -2.98 -8.80
CA LEU A 173 -14.40 -2.07 -7.68
C LEU A 173 -15.26 -2.29 -6.42
N GLN A 174 -16.53 -2.69 -6.55
CA GLN A 174 -17.39 -2.95 -5.39
C GLN A 174 -17.03 -4.27 -4.70
N GLN A 175 -16.80 -5.33 -5.49
CA GLN A 175 -16.42 -6.65 -4.96
C GLN A 175 -15.02 -6.65 -4.33
N VAL A 176 -14.12 -5.77 -4.77
CA VAL A 176 -12.75 -5.67 -4.21
C VAL A 176 -12.73 -4.89 -2.90
N GLY A 177 -13.52 -3.83 -2.76
CA GLY A 177 -13.71 -3.17 -1.46
C GLY A 177 -14.21 -4.17 -0.41
N ASP A 178 -15.26 -4.92 -0.77
CA ASP A 178 -15.85 -5.93 0.11
C ASP A 178 -14.89 -7.13 0.36
N ALA A 179 -14.08 -7.53 -0.61
CA ALA A 179 -13.09 -8.60 -0.45
C ALA A 179 -11.88 -8.18 0.39
N MET A 180 -11.48 -6.92 0.33
CA MET A 180 -10.40 -6.37 1.17
C MET A 180 -10.86 -6.10 2.59
N ASP A 181 -12.10 -5.70 2.80
CA ASP A 181 -12.77 -5.73 4.11
C ASP A 181 -12.75 -7.13 4.70
N HIS A 182 -13.19 -8.13 3.93
CA HIS A 182 -13.26 -9.50 4.41
C HIS A 182 -11.91 -10.19 4.59
N THR A 183 -10.89 -9.83 3.81
CA THR A 183 -9.57 -10.48 3.85
C THR A 183 -8.59 -9.77 4.79
N PHE A 184 -8.74 -8.46 4.96
CA PHE A 184 -7.74 -7.63 5.61
C PHE A 184 -8.30 -6.64 6.65
N GLY A 185 -9.63 -6.45 6.77
CA GLY A 185 -10.25 -5.62 7.82
C GLY A 185 -10.35 -4.10 7.57
N TRP A 186 -10.41 -3.62 6.33
CA TRP A 186 -10.20 -2.20 5.98
C TRP A 186 -11.49 -1.37 5.83
N GLY A 187 -12.50 -1.68 6.66
CA GLY A 187 -13.85 -1.13 6.58
C GLY A 187 -14.16 -0.08 7.64
#